data_AF-A0A7Y2HCF4-F1
#
_entry.id   AF-A0A7Y2HCF4-F1
#
_cell.length_a   1.000
_cell.length_b   1.000
_cell.length_c   1.000
_cell.angle_alpha   90.00
_cell.angle_beta   90.00
_cell.angle_gamma   90.00
#
_symmetry.space_group_name_H-M   'P 1'
#
loop_
_entity.id
_entity.type
_entity.pdbx_description
1 polymer ?
#
loop_
_entity_poly.entity_id
_entity_poly.type
_entity_poly.pdbx_seq_one_letter_code
_entity_poly.pdbx_strand_id
1 'polypeptide(L)'
;MPCRNTDGYLEHLKTEHLIYEIYSLIDSFGLQSKLTRIIIEDVKRDPKEYTGMILEHKDHFSERMDVKHVEVGILRSAAFDAEDYIRFCLFQYLIANPDWEITQRHNLVAIKKKDKAKLSMVPYDFDYCGLIHTDYAVPHESLPIEEVTQRYFMDKKIKLEQVKTVLPEFLSNRDKVIQHVTDVDYISEKTRKKVLSFLNKSFDILENEKRLKRNLGLRD
;
A
#
# COMPACT_ATOMS: atom_id res chain seq x y z
N MET A 1 -16.31 5.62 -0.07
CA MET A 1 -16.80 7.02 -0.15
C MET A 1 -16.04 7.83 0.90
N PRO A 2 -15.73 9.10 0.65
CA PRO A 2 -15.09 9.90 1.68
C PRO A 2 -16.06 10.14 2.85
N CYS A 3 -15.56 10.12 4.09
CA CYS A 3 -16.36 10.43 5.28
C CYS A 3 -16.94 11.85 5.26
N ARG A 4 -16.30 12.76 4.51
CA ARG A 4 -16.78 14.14 4.24
C ARG A 4 -16.62 14.44 2.76
N ASN A 5 -17.65 15.01 2.15
CA ASN A 5 -17.62 15.37 0.72
C ASN A 5 -16.94 16.75 0.52
N THR A 6 -15.68 16.87 0.91
CA THR A 6 -14.84 18.04 0.59
C THR A 6 -13.71 17.62 -0.34
N ASP A 7 -13.20 18.58 -1.12
CA ASP A 7 -12.17 18.34 -2.14
C ASP A 7 -10.93 17.63 -1.57
N GLY A 8 -10.56 17.91 -0.31
CA GLY A 8 -9.43 17.26 0.37
C GLY A 8 -9.62 15.75 0.56
N TYR A 9 -10.75 15.32 1.13
CA TYR A 9 -11.02 13.90 1.35
C TYR A 9 -11.22 13.14 0.04
N LEU A 10 -11.73 13.80 -0.99
CA LEU A 10 -11.82 13.22 -2.32
C LEU A 10 -10.44 12.96 -2.91
N GLU A 11 -9.49 13.89 -2.77
CA GLU A 11 -8.11 13.68 -3.20
C GLU A 11 -7.41 12.58 -2.40
N HIS A 12 -7.71 12.42 -1.10
CA HIS A 12 -7.21 11.29 -0.31
C HIS A 12 -7.70 9.95 -0.87
N LEU A 13 -9.01 9.82 -1.13
CA LEU A 13 -9.60 8.60 -1.71
C LEU A 13 -8.99 8.26 -3.09
N LYS A 14 -8.80 9.27 -3.94
CA LYS A 14 -8.18 9.10 -5.26
C LYS A 14 -6.70 8.71 -5.15
N THR A 15 -5.99 9.25 -4.17
CA THR A 15 -4.58 8.90 -3.92
C THR A 15 -4.48 7.47 -3.38
N GLU A 16 -5.41 7.04 -2.54
CA GLU A 16 -5.51 5.64 -2.11
C GLU A 16 -5.75 4.69 -3.29
N HIS A 17 -6.69 5.02 -4.18
CA HIS A 17 -6.89 4.27 -5.42
C HIS A 17 -5.60 4.15 -6.24
N LEU A 18 -4.86 5.26 -6.40
CA LEU A 18 -3.58 5.28 -7.10
C LEU A 18 -2.54 4.34 -6.43
N ILE A 19 -2.55 4.19 -5.10
CA ILE A 19 -1.64 3.26 -4.41
C ILE A 19 -1.92 1.80 -4.79
N TYR A 20 -3.19 1.40 -4.95
CA TYR A 20 -3.54 0.08 -5.46
C TYR A 20 -3.03 -0.15 -6.88
N GLU A 21 -3.13 0.87 -7.75
CA GLU A 21 -2.57 0.80 -9.11
C GLU A 21 -1.03 0.69 -9.07
N ILE A 22 -0.35 1.49 -8.23
CA ILE A 22 1.10 1.43 -8.05
C ILE A 22 1.53 0.05 -7.55
N TYR A 23 0.82 -0.53 -6.57
CA TYR A 23 1.14 -1.87 -6.08
C TYR A 23 1.04 -2.89 -7.21
N SER A 24 -0.01 -2.81 -8.04
CA SER A 24 -0.23 -3.72 -9.18
C SER A 24 0.86 -3.64 -10.25
N LEU A 25 1.58 -2.52 -10.35
CA LEU A 25 2.74 -2.37 -11.23
C LEU A 25 4.00 -3.07 -10.68
N ILE A 26 4.11 -3.23 -9.37
CA ILE A 26 5.25 -3.87 -8.69
C ILE A 26 4.98 -5.37 -8.53
N ASP A 27 3.79 -5.73 -8.05
CA ASP A 27 3.34 -7.10 -7.87
C ASP A 27 1.92 -7.25 -8.41
N SER A 28 1.76 -8.10 -9.43
CA SER A 28 0.44 -8.44 -9.99
C SER A 28 -0.48 -9.14 -8.97
N PHE A 29 0.06 -9.59 -7.84
CA PHE A 29 -0.64 -10.26 -6.76
C PHE A 29 -1.30 -9.26 -5.77
N GLY A 30 -2.03 -8.28 -6.31
CA GLY A 30 -2.70 -7.22 -5.54
C GLY A 30 -4.21 -7.19 -5.67
N LEU A 31 -4.87 -6.54 -4.71
CA LEU A 31 -6.29 -6.20 -4.81
C LEU A 31 -6.49 -5.11 -5.88
N GLN A 32 -7.58 -5.21 -6.62
CA GLN A 32 -7.96 -4.19 -7.59
C GLN A 32 -8.94 -3.19 -6.97
N SER A 33 -8.86 -1.93 -7.37
CA SER A 33 -9.84 -0.92 -7.01
C SER A 33 -10.29 -0.13 -8.24
N LYS A 34 -11.46 0.49 -8.15
CA LYS A 34 -12.02 1.30 -9.24
C LYS A 34 -12.74 2.53 -8.69
N LEU A 35 -12.45 3.70 -9.23
CA LEU A 35 -13.23 4.90 -8.99
C LEU A 35 -14.59 4.81 -9.70
N THR A 36 -15.65 5.21 -9.01
CA THR A 36 -17.02 5.15 -9.52
C THR A 36 -17.82 6.37 -9.11
N ARG A 37 -18.82 6.71 -9.92
CA ARG A 37 -19.85 7.70 -9.60
C ARG A 37 -20.99 6.99 -8.88
N ILE A 38 -21.32 7.47 -7.68
CA ILE A 38 -22.42 6.96 -6.85
C ILE A 38 -23.49 8.05 -6.80
N ILE A 39 -24.70 7.70 -7.23
CA ILE A 39 -25.87 8.57 -7.13
C ILE A 39 -26.78 7.96 -6.07
N ILE A 40 -27.06 8.73 -5.02
CA ILE A 40 -28.00 8.35 -3.97
C ILE A 40 -29.30 9.11 -4.23
N GLU A 41 -30.33 8.36 -4.60
CA GLU A 41 -31.69 8.87 -4.76
C GLU A 41 -32.46 8.77 -3.43
N ASP A 42 -33.20 9.82 -3.08
CA ASP A 42 -34.07 9.86 -1.91
C ASP A 42 -35.45 10.33 -2.39
N VAL A 43 -36.52 9.67 -1.91
CA VAL A 43 -37.90 10.00 -2.28
C VAL A 43 -38.28 11.43 -1.87
N LYS A 44 -37.59 12.01 -0.88
CA LYS A 44 -37.91 13.32 -0.28
C LYS A 44 -36.85 14.40 -0.52
N ARG A 45 -35.75 14.08 -1.21
CA ARG A 45 -34.62 15.01 -1.40
C ARG A 45 -34.03 14.84 -2.80
N ASP A 46 -33.43 15.91 -3.31
CA ASP A 46 -32.74 15.85 -4.59
C ASP A 46 -31.62 14.79 -4.56
N PRO A 47 -31.42 14.04 -5.66
CA PRO A 47 -30.34 13.06 -5.77
C PRO A 47 -28.99 13.69 -5.46
N LYS A 48 -28.19 12.98 -4.66
CA LYS A 48 -26.83 13.41 -4.32
C LYS A 48 -25.81 12.55 -5.04
N GLU A 49 -24.87 13.22 -5.68
CA GLU A 49 -23.77 12.58 -6.38
C GLU A 49 -22.49 12.60 -5.56
N TYR A 50 -21.78 11.48 -5.59
CA TYR A 50 -20.50 11.29 -4.93
C TYR A 50 -19.55 10.53 -5.84
N THR A 51 -18.26 10.82 -5.69
CA THR A 51 -17.23 9.90 -6.17
C THR A 51 -16.90 8.90 -5.06
N GLY A 52 -16.90 7.62 -5.41
CA GLY A 52 -16.52 6.53 -4.53
C GLY A 52 -15.39 5.69 -5.13
N MET A 53 -14.85 4.79 -4.31
CA MET A 53 -13.96 3.73 -4.75
C MET A 53 -14.62 2.41 -4.38
N ILE A 54 -14.62 1.45 -5.30
CA ILE A 54 -14.93 0.05 -5.04
C ILE A 54 -13.60 -0.68 -4.93
N LEU A 55 -13.40 -1.38 -3.81
CA LEU A 55 -12.26 -2.28 -3.61
C LEU A 55 -12.72 -3.71 -3.83
N GLU A 56 -11.89 -4.51 -4.49
CA GLU A 56 -12.12 -5.93 -4.70
C GLU A 56 -12.29 -6.67 -3.37
N HIS A 57 -13.38 -7.44 -3.27
CA HIS A 57 -13.61 -8.28 -2.10
C HIS A 57 -12.64 -9.47 -2.11
N LYS A 58 -12.20 -9.89 -0.91
CA LYS A 58 -11.24 -10.99 -0.71
C LYS A 58 -11.65 -12.32 -1.39
N ASP A 59 -12.95 -12.57 -1.52
CA ASP A 59 -13.46 -13.78 -2.19
C ASP A 59 -13.26 -13.69 -3.70
N HIS A 60 -13.58 -12.54 -4.32
CA HIS A 60 -13.35 -12.31 -5.75
C HIS A 60 -11.85 -12.29 -6.07
N PHE A 61 -11.02 -11.73 -5.18
CA PHE A 61 -9.57 -11.81 -5.28
C PHE A 61 -9.09 -13.27 -5.27
N SER A 62 -9.62 -14.08 -4.35
CA SER A 62 -9.28 -15.50 -4.22
C SER A 62 -9.64 -16.29 -5.47
N GLU A 63 -10.79 -16.01 -6.07
CA GLU A 63 -11.22 -16.59 -7.34
C GLU A 63 -10.32 -16.15 -8.51
N ARG A 64 -10.08 -14.84 -8.66
CA ARG A 64 -9.26 -14.28 -9.75
C ARG A 64 -7.83 -14.80 -9.74
N MET A 65 -7.25 -14.94 -8.55
CA MET A 65 -5.86 -15.35 -8.37
C MET A 65 -5.70 -16.86 -8.14
N ASP A 66 -6.79 -17.62 -8.14
CA ASP A 66 -6.83 -19.05 -7.86
C ASP A 66 -6.13 -19.44 -6.54
N VAL A 67 -6.42 -18.69 -5.48
CA VAL A 67 -5.84 -18.87 -4.14
C VAL A 67 -6.91 -19.04 -3.07
N LYS A 68 -6.50 -19.46 -1.88
CA LYS A 68 -7.39 -19.51 -0.71
C LYS A 68 -7.06 -18.41 0.27
N HIS A 69 -8.05 -17.62 0.66
CA HIS A 69 -7.92 -16.73 1.80
C HIS A 69 -7.80 -17.53 3.10
N VAL A 70 -6.90 -17.09 4.00
CA VAL A 70 -6.69 -17.71 5.30
C VAL A 70 -7.31 -16.82 6.36
N GLU A 71 -8.43 -17.23 6.95
CA GLU A 71 -9.17 -16.41 7.94
C GLU A 71 -8.80 -16.74 9.40
N VAL A 72 -8.37 -17.98 9.66
CA VAL A 72 -8.17 -18.50 11.01
C VAL A 72 -6.71 -18.80 11.32
N GLY A 73 -6.40 -18.89 12.62
CA GLY A 73 -5.08 -19.22 13.13
C GLY A 73 -4.21 -18.00 13.43
N ILE A 74 -3.16 -18.22 14.22
CA ILE A 74 -2.19 -17.18 14.58
C ILE A 74 -1.19 -17.04 13.44
N LEU A 75 -1.11 -15.83 12.88
CA LEU A 75 -0.10 -15.51 11.88
C LEU A 75 1.15 -14.95 12.55
N ARG A 76 2.30 -15.38 12.05
CA ARG A 76 3.62 -14.84 12.39
C ARG A 76 4.39 -14.68 11.10
N SER A 77 5.40 -13.82 11.06
CA SER A 77 6.23 -13.62 9.85
C SER A 77 6.77 -14.93 9.29
N ALA A 78 7.15 -15.89 10.14
CA ALA A 78 7.63 -17.21 9.73
C ALA A 78 6.60 -18.09 8.99
N ALA A 79 5.31 -17.76 9.00
CA ALA A 79 4.27 -18.47 8.26
C ALA A 79 4.29 -18.13 6.76
N PHE A 80 4.90 -17.01 6.40
CA PHE A 80 4.90 -16.49 5.03
C PHE A 80 6.15 -16.92 4.26
N ASP A 81 6.03 -16.87 2.94
CA ASP A 81 7.17 -16.94 2.04
C ASP A 81 8.06 -15.71 2.30
N ALA A 82 9.38 -15.93 2.31
CA ALA A 82 10.32 -14.90 2.73
C ALA A 82 10.30 -13.71 1.77
N GLU A 83 10.30 -13.97 0.46
CA GLU A 83 10.33 -12.89 -0.55
C GLU A 83 8.99 -12.14 -0.57
N ASP A 84 7.86 -12.87 -0.52
CA ASP A 84 6.54 -12.24 -0.43
C ASP A 84 6.41 -11.34 0.81
N TYR A 85 6.95 -11.78 1.95
CA TYR A 85 6.96 -10.98 3.18
C TYR A 85 7.83 -9.72 3.06
N ILE A 86 9.04 -9.86 2.51
CA ILE A 86 9.96 -8.73 2.36
C ILE A 86 9.40 -7.72 1.35
N ARG A 87 8.80 -8.21 0.25
CA ARG A 87 8.11 -7.35 -0.74
C ARG A 87 7.00 -6.56 -0.09
N PHE A 88 6.16 -7.19 0.73
CA PHE A 88 5.14 -6.49 1.51
C PHE A 88 5.75 -5.40 2.39
N CYS A 89 6.76 -5.71 3.22
CA CYS A 89 7.40 -4.72 4.10
C CYS A 89 8.05 -3.57 3.31
N LEU A 90 8.69 -3.87 2.18
CA LEU A 90 9.36 -2.88 1.35
C LEU A 90 8.34 -1.97 0.64
N PHE A 91 7.19 -2.51 0.23
CA PHE A 91 6.10 -1.71 -0.32
C PHE A 91 5.48 -0.78 0.73
N GLN A 92 5.18 -1.29 1.94
CA GLN A 92 4.70 -0.44 3.04
C GLN A 92 5.71 0.67 3.35
N TYR A 93 7.01 0.37 3.31
CA TYR A 93 8.07 1.38 3.45
C TYR A 93 8.08 2.40 2.30
N LEU A 94 7.88 1.97 1.05
CA LEU A 94 7.86 2.82 -0.14
C LEU A 94 6.82 3.95 -0.02
N ILE A 95 5.65 3.64 0.55
CA ILE A 95 4.54 4.59 0.75
C ILE A 95 4.48 5.18 2.18
N ALA A 96 5.46 4.86 3.03
CA ALA A 96 5.47 5.17 4.47
C ALA A 96 4.18 4.80 5.20
N ASN A 97 3.75 3.55 5.08
CA ASN A 97 2.61 3.05 5.84
C ASN A 97 3.09 2.34 7.13
N PRO A 98 2.88 2.95 8.31
CA PRO A 98 3.13 2.30 9.58
C PRO A 98 1.94 1.46 10.08
N ASP A 99 0.78 1.53 9.44
CA ASP A 99 -0.47 0.94 9.94
C ASP A 99 -0.70 -0.46 9.35
N TRP A 100 0.02 -1.45 9.86
CA TRP A 100 -0.23 -2.87 9.56
C TRP A 100 0.30 -3.77 10.66
N GLU A 101 -0.35 -4.92 10.87
CA GLU A 101 0.09 -5.90 11.87
C GLU A 101 -0.25 -7.34 11.48
N ILE A 102 0.76 -8.21 11.45
CA ILE A 102 0.61 -9.63 11.09
C ILE A 102 -0.29 -10.38 12.07
N THR A 103 -0.03 -10.24 13.38
CA THR A 103 -0.71 -11.04 14.41
C THR A 103 -2.21 -10.74 14.43
N GLN A 104 -2.56 -9.46 14.27
CA GLN A 104 -3.94 -8.97 14.25
C GLN A 104 -4.60 -9.00 12.86
N ARG A 105 -3.84 -9.34 11.79
CA ARG A 105 -4.31 -9.28 10.38
C ARG A 105 -4.77 -7.87 9.99
N HIS A 106 -4.17 -6.87 10.60
CA HIS A 106 -4.49 -5.47 10.34
C HIS A 106 -3.86 -5.05 9.01
N ASN A 107 -4.67 -4.52 8.09
CA ASN A 107 -4.28 -4.00 6.78
C ASN A 107 -3.47 -4.97 5.89
N LEU A 108 -3.75 -6.27 6.03
CA LEU A 108 -3.25 -7.32 5.12
C LEU A 108 -4.24 -8.48 4.92
N VAL A 109 -4.21 -9.07 3.72
CA VAL A 109 -4.93 -10.30 3.38
C VAL A 109 -3.92 -11.45 3.31
N ALA A 110 -4.02 -12.40 4.24
CA ALA A 110 -3.21 -13.63 4.19
C ALA A 110 -3.83 -14.65 3.24
N ILE A 111 -3.02 -15.24 2.36
CA ILE A 111 -3.47 -16.19 1.35
C ILE A 111 -2.55 -17.38 1.18
N LYS A 112 -3.12 -18.47 0.65
CA LYS A 112 -2.46 -19.73 0.36
C LYS A 112 -2.54 -20.02 -1.14
N LYS A 113 -1.40 -19.93 -1.82
CA LYS A 113 -1.23 -20.38 -3.21
C LYS A 113 -1.24 -21.92 -3.25
N LYS A 114 -1.89 -22.54 -4.25
CA LYS A 114 -2.09 -24.00 -4.31
C LYS A 114 -0.80 -24.81 -4.19
N ASP A 115 0.27 -24.36 -4.84
CA ASP A 115 1.55 -25.08 -4.93
C ASP A 115 2.63 -24.59 -3.96
N LYS A 116 2.26 -23.78 -2.96
CA LYS A 116 3.23 -23.22 -2.00
C LYS A 116 2.96 -23.71 -0.59
N ALA A 117 3.99 -24.19 0.08
CA ALA A 117 3.90 -24.60 1.49
C ALA A 117 3.70 -23.41 2.44
N LYS A 118 4.27 -22.25 2.11
CA LYS A 118 4.14 -21.01 2.88
C LYS A 118 2.95 -20.16 2.41
N LEU A 119 2.55 -19.21 3.25
CA LEU A 119 1.53 -18.21 2.93
C LEU A 119 2.14 -17.02 2.16
N SER A 120 1.29 -16.25 1.50
CA SER A 120 1.62 -14.92 0.98
C SER A 120 0.72 -13.89 1.65
N MET A 121 1.04 -12.60 1.52
CA MET A 121 0.22 -11.51 2.02
C MET A 121 0.04 -10.42 0.98
N VAL A 122 -1.13 -9.80 0.99
CA VAL A 122 -1.48 -8.68 0.11
C VAL A 122 -1.83 -7.47 0.97
N PRO A 123 -1.19 -6.32 0.76
CA PRO A 123 -1.50 -5.11 1.50
C PRO A 123 -2.84 -4.50 1.05
N TYR A 124 -3.58 -3.93 1.98
CA TYR A 124 -4.79 -3.16 1.70
C TYR A 124 -5.02 -2.12 2.79
N ASP A 125 -5.92 -1.17 2.54
CA ASP A 125 -6.26 -0.07 3.45
C ASP A 125 -5.05 0.87 3.65
N PHE A 126 -4.92 1.85 2.75
CA PHE A 126 -3.73 2.70 2.67
C PHE A 126 -3.98 4.13 3.16
N ASP A 127 -5.18 4.42 3.67
CA ASP A 127 -5.60 5.77 4.06
C ASP A 127 -4.69 6.39 5.15
N TYR A 128 -4.06 5.55 5.97
CA TYR A 128 -3.14 5.92 7.05
C TYR A 128 -1.68 6.13 6.60
N CYS A 129 -1.35 5.96 5.32
CA CYS A 129 0.04 6.05 4.87
C CYS A 129 0.53 7.50 4.67
N GLY A 130 1.83 7.69 4.86
CA GLY A 130 2.49 8.98 4.70
C GLY A 130 2.49 9.54 3.28
N LEU A 131 2.25 8.71 2.26
CA LEU A 131 2.07 9.19 0.88
C LEU A 131 0.78 10.01 0.73
N ILE A 132 -0.30 9.61 1.41
CA ILE A 132 -1.58 10.33 1.41
C ILE A 132 -1.53 11.50 2.39
N HIS A 133 -0.97 11.26 3.59
CA HIS A 133 -0.84 12.25 4.66
C HIS A 133 -2.19 12.91 4.99
N THR A 134 -3.16 12.09 5.40
CA THR A 134 -4.45 12.56 5.91
C THR A 134 -4.27 13.31 7.23
N ASP A 135 -5.24 14.15 7.59
CA ASP A 135 -5.24 14.94 8.82
C ASP A 135 -5.44 14.11 10.09
N TYR A 136 -5.96 12.89 9.95
CA TYR A 136 -6.21 11.97 11.05
C TYR A 136 -5.14 10.88 11.20
N ALA A 137 -4.23 10.71 10.23
CA ALA A 137 -3.19 9.68 10.29
C ALA A 137 -2.08 10.09 11.27
N VAL A 138 -2.00 9.40 12.39
CA VAL A 138 -1.00 9.61 13.45
C VAL A 138 -0.25 8.30 13.71
N PRO A 139 1.09 8.28 13.77
CA PRO A 139 1.82 7.06 14.10
C PRO A 139 1.43 6.51 15.47
N HIS A 140 1.42 5.18 15.61
CA HIS A 140 1.24 4.56 16.91
C HIS A 140 2.39 4.94 17.86
N GLU A 141 2.09 5.21 19.12
CA GLU A 141 3.03 5.73 20.14
C GLU A 141 4.28 4.84 20.36
N SER A 142 4.18 3.55 20.02
CA SER A 142 5.29 2.60 20.10
C SER A 142 6.32 2.74 18.97
N LEU A 143 6.01 3.50 17.92
CA LEU A 143 6.89 3.69 16.78
C LEU A 143 7.83 4.89 17.00
N PRO A 144 9.10 4.81 16.59
CA PRO A 144 10.08 5.87 16.77
C PRO A 144 9.98 6.94 15.66
N ILE A 145 8.77 7.34 15.29
CA ILE A 145 8.48 8.37 14.29
C ILE A 145 7.42 9.33 14.83
N GLU A 146 7.55 10.60 14.47
CA GLU A 146 6.65 11.67 14.92
C GLU A 146 5.47 11.85 13.97
N GLU A 147 5.66 11.53 12.69
CA GLU A 147 4.70 11.77 11.61
C GLU A 147 4.64 10.58 10.66
N VAL A 148 3.45 10.28 10.12
CA VAL A 148 3.29 9.14 9.18
C VAL A 148 4.09 9.34 7.88
N THR A 149 4.46 10.58 7.55
CA THR A 149 5.33 10.89 6.40
C THR A 149 6.79 10.43 6.59
N GLN A 150 7.20 10.13 7.82
CA GLN A 150 8.51 9.57 8.14
C GLN A 150 8.49 8.06 7.85
N ARG A 151 9.24 7.64 6.83
CA ARG A 151 9.34 6.22 6.46
C ARG A 151 9.99 5.43 7.58
N TYR A 152 9.28 4.42 8.09
CA TYR A 152 9.81 3.51 9.10
C TYR A 152 9.70 2.05 8.63
N PHE A 153 10.84 1.37 8.55
CA PHE A 153 10.88 -0.05 8.23
C PHE A 153 10.65 -0.87 9.51
N MET A 154 9.46 -1.45 9.66
CA MET A 154 9.01 -2.01 10.95
C MET A 154 9.74 -3.29 11.37
N ASP A 155 10.08 -4.18 10.45
CA ASP A 155 10.75 -5.44 10.80
C ASP A 155 12.28 -5.36 10.70
N LYS A 156 12.92 -5.02 11.82
CA LYS A 156 14.39 -4.94 11.92
C LYS A 156 15.10 -6.30 11.92
N LYS A 157 14.37 -7.42 11.87
CA LYS A 157 14.97 -8.77 11.79
C LYS A 157 15.33 -9.16 10.36
N ILE A 158 14.75 -8.51 9.36
CA ILE A 158 15.11 -8.70 7.95
C ILE A 158 16.53 -8.18 7.74
N LYS A 159 17.37 -8.95 7.04
CA LYS A 159 18.73 -8.53 6.70
C LYS A 159 18.77 -7.77 5.37
N LEU A 160 19.81 -6.95 5.19
CA LEU A 160 20.00 -6.20 3.95
C LEU A 160 20.05 -7.13 2.72
N GLU A 161 20.75 -8.26 2.82
CA GLU A 161 20.86 -9.24 1.72
C GLU A 161 19.52 -9.87 1.34
N GLN A 162 18.58 -9.97 2.29
CA GLN A 162 17.23 -10.44 2.00
C GLN A 162 16.41 -9.35 1.30
N VAL A 163 16.56 -8.08 1.68
CA VAL A 163 15.92 -6.97 0.94
C VAL A 163 16.43 -6.90 -0.50
N LYS A 164 17.73 -7.15 -0.71
CA LYS A 164 18.34 -7.15 -2.04
C LYS A 164 17.74 -8.20 -2.99
N THR A 165 17.09 -9.27 -2.50
CA THR A 165 16.47 -10.27 -3.38
C THR A 165 15.21 -9.74 -4.08
N VAL A 166 14.45 -8.86 -3.43
CA VAL A 166 13.21 -8.29 -3.99
C VAL A 166 13.38 -6.88 -4.55
N LEU A 167 14.46 -6.18 -4.16
CA LEU A 167 14.75 -4.81 -4.59
C LEU A 167 14.69 -4.59 -6.13
N PRO A 168 15.16 -5.54 -6.98
CA PRO A 168 15.07 -5.38 -8.44
C PRO A 168 13.63 -5.22 -8.96
N GLU A 169 12.64 -5.84 -8.33
CA GLU A 169 11.23 -5.75 -8.72
C GLU A 169 10.70 -4.31 -8.55
N PHE A 170 11.17 -3.60 -7.52
CA PHE A 170 10.83 -2.20 -7.28
C PHE A 170 11.57 -1.28 -8.24
N LEU A 171 12.89 -1.43 -8.35
CA LEU A 171 13.72 -0.53 -9.14
C LEU A 171 13.42 -0.64 -10.64
N SER A 172 13.19 -1.85 -11.16
CA SER A 172 12.84 -2.06 -12.58
C SER A 172 11.46 -1.51 -12.96
N ASN A 173 10.57 -1.29 -11.98
CA ASN A 173 9.25 -0.69 -12.20
C ASN A 173 9.19 0.80 -11.81
N ARG A 174 10.29 1.42 -11.35
CA ARG A 174 10.34 2.84 -10.98
C ARG A 174 9.77 3.74 -12.08
N ASP A 175 10.30 3.62 -13.30
CA ASP A 175 9.90 4.49 -14.40
C ASP A 175 8.42 4.29 -14.78
N LYS A 176 7.94 3.04 -14.76
CA LYS A 176 6.52 2.73 -15.00
C LYS A 176 5.62 3.36 -13.94
N VAL A 177 6.01 3.27 -12.66
CA VAL A 177 5.27 3.86 -11.54
C VAL A 177 5.22 5.38 -11.68
N ILE A 178 6.36 6.02 -11.92
CA ILE A 178 6.44 7.49 -12.07
C ILE A 178 5.65 7.96 -13.30
N GLN A 179 5.73 7.23 -14.42
CA GLN A 179 4.96 7.53 -15.62
C GLN A 179 3.45 7.38 -15.38
N HIS A 180 3.01 6.28 -14.75
CA HIS A 180 1.60 6.07 -14.41
C HIS A 180 1.03 7.21 -13.56
N VAL A 181 1.73 7.62 -12.50
CA VAL A 181 1.34 8.77 -11.67
C VAL A 181 1.32 10.08 -12.49
N THR A 182 2.20 10.20 -13.47
CA THR A 182 2.25 11.37 -14.36
C THR A 182 1.08 11.40 -15.34
N ASP A 183 0.51 10.26 -15.70
CA ASP A 183 -0.51 10.14 -16.74
C ASP A 183 -1.95 10.15 -16.22
N VAL A 184 -2.20 9.69 -14.99
CA VAL A 184 -3.55 9.68 -14.41
C VAL A 184 -4.17 11.07 -14.42
N ASP A 185 -5.46 11.22 -14.74
CA ASP A 185 -6.13 12.54 -14.83
C ASP A 185 -7.07 12.81 -13.66
N TYR A 186 -7.34 11.78 -12.85
CA TYR A 186 -8.35 11.86 -11.79
C TYR A 186 -7.85 12.57 -10.52
N ILE A 187 -6.54 12.77 -10.33
CA ILE A 187 -5.96 13.57 -9.23
C ILE A 187 -5.52 14.96 -9.70
N SER A 188 -5.60 15.93 -8.79
CA SER A 188 -5.14 17.30 -9.06
C SER A 188 -3.63 17.39 -9.33
N GLU A 189 -3.20 18.43 -10.05
CA GLU A 189 -1.78 18.69 -10.31
C GLU A 189 -0.98 18.85 -9.00
N LYS A 190 -1.58 19.48 -7.99
CA LYS A 190 -0.98 19.65 -6.66
C LYS A 190 -0.73 18.29 -5.99
N THR A 191 -1.72 17.41 -5.97
CA THR A 191 -1.60 16.06 -5.42
C THR A 191 -0.55 15.26 -6.18
N ARG A 192 -0.61 15.30 -7.52
CA ARG A 192 0.37 14.63 -8.39
C ARG A 192 1.82 15.02 -8.09
N LYS A 193 2.10 16.33 -7.99
CA LYS A 193 3.45 16.82 -7.63
C LYS A 193 3.91 16.30 -6.27
N LYS A 194 3.02 16.23 -5.27
CA LYS A 194 3.33 15.67 -3.95
C LYS A 194 3.64 14.17 -4.04
N VAL A 195 2.79 13.39 -4.70
CA VAL A 195 2.96 11.94 -4.88
C VAL A 195 4.27 11.65 -5.60
N LEU A 196 4.53 12.33 -6.73
CA LEU A 196 5.78 12.20 -7.48
C LEU A 196 7.01 12.56 -6.65
N SER A 197 6.97 13.69 -5.92
CA SER A 197 8.09 14.07 -5.05
C SER A 197 8.32 13.04 -3.95
N PHE A 198 7.27 12.45 -3.41
CA PHE A 198 7.37 11.45 -2.34
C PHE A 198 7.95 10.15 -2.87
N LEU A 199 7.40 9.60 -3.95
CA LEU A 199 7.86 8.35 -4.55
C LEU A 199 9.30 8.46 -5.05
N ASN A 200 9.68 9.58 -5.70
CA ASN A 200 11.07 9.78 -6.11
C ASN A 200 12.04 9.72 -4.93
N LYS A 201 11.71 10.38 -3.80
CA LYS A 201 12.52 10.27 -2.57
C LYS A 201 12.57 8.84 -2.04
N SER A 202 11.48 8.08 -2.12
CA SER A 202 11.47 6.66 -1.74
C SER A 202 12.41 5.85 -2.63
N PHE A 203 12.28 5.97 -3.95
CA PHE A 203 13.12 5.25 -4.91
C PHE A 203 14.60 5.64 -4.81
N ASP A 204 14.92 6.92 -4.57
CA ASP A 204 16.29 7.38 -4.34
C ASP A 204 16.93 6.78 -3.07
N ILE A 205 16.12 6.39 -2.09
CA ILE A 205 16.59 5.63 -0.92
C ILE A 205 16.85 4.17 -1.33
N LEU A 206 15.93 3.58 -2.08
CA LEU A 206 16.00 2.18 -2.52
C LEU A 206 17.21 1.91 -3.45
N GLU A 207 17.51 2.84 -4.36
CA GLU A 207 18.57 2.71 -5.36
C GLU A 207 19.98 2.84 -4.77
N ASN A 208 20.12 3.57 -3.65
CA ASN A 208 21.42 3.81 -3.03
C ASN A 208 21.62 2.92 -1.80
N GLU A 209 22.46 1.90 -1.91
CA GLU A 209 22.67 0.90 -0.83
C GLU A 209 23.02 1.53 0.53
N LYS A 210 23.86 2.57 0.57
CA LYS A 210 24.21 3.27 1.82
C LYS A 210 22.98 3.94 2.44
N ARG A 211 22.13 4.58 1.63
CA ARG A 211 20.87 5.18 2.09
C ARG A 211 19.88 4.09 2.49
N LEU A 212 19.74 3.02 1.72
CA LEU A 212 18.87 1.88 2.02
C LEU A 212 19.22 1.29 3.39
N LYS A 213 20.47 0.87 3.59
CA LYS A 213 20.95 0.29 4.86
C LYS A 213 20.69 1.22 6.04
N ARG A 214 21.02 2.50 5.90
CA ARG A 214 20.82 3.51 6.96
C ARG A 214 19.35 3.72 7.29
N ASN A 215 18.49 3.91 6.29
CA ASN A 215 17.09 4.24 6.51
C ASN A 215 16.25 3.05 6.98
N LEU A 216 16.57 1.84 6.49
CA LEU A 216 15.88 0.63 6.96
C LEU A 216 16.45 0.19 8.33
N GLY A 217 17.62 0.68 8.74
CA GLY A 217 18.25 0.33 10.01
C GLY A 217 18.70 -1.13 10.06
N LEU A 218 19.12 -1.67 8.91
CA LEU A 218 19.46 -3.09 8.77
C LEU A 218 20.93 -3.34 9.08
N ARG A 219 21.19 -4.53 9.62
CA ARG A 219 22.53 -5.07 9.83
C ARG A 219 22.91 -5.94 8.62
N ASP A 220 24.21 -6.16 8.46
CA ASP A 220 24.75 -7.15 7.53
C ASP A 220 24.39 -8.58 7.97
#